data_AF-A0A5D2ET79-F1
#
_entry.id   AF-A0A5D2ET79-F1
#
_cell.length_a   1.000
_cell.length_b   1.000
_cell.length_c   1.000
_cell.angle_alpha   90.00
_cell.angle_beta   90.00
_cell.angle_gamma   90.00
#
_symmetry.space_group_name_H-M   'P 1'
#
loop_
_entity.id
_entity.type
_entity.pdbx_description
1 polymer ?
#
loop_
_entity_poly.entity_id
_entity_poly.type
_entity_poly.pdbx_seq_one_letter_code
_entity_poly.pdbx_strand_id
1 'polypeptide(L)'
;MRQNKRIKKVQNKKIRSMREIQDFVLTSKDKQKRDRGARKSKGKGDSRIDDSIANLSLPDSDISNRRKVILKEAKKTWEVGKRLGFSVQGDEEMVIEELMRVEGKQ
;
A
#
# COMPACT_ATOMS: atom_id res chain seq x y z
N MET A 1 -31.86 -28.74 -30.87
CA MET A 1 -30.79 -28.19 -29.99
C MET A 1 -29.41 -28.86 -30.22
N ARG A 2 -28.83 -28.82 -31.44
CA ARG A 2 -27.51 -29.45 -31.72
C ARG A 2 -26.45 -28.48 -32.28
N GLN A 3 -26.84 -27.31 -32.76
CA GLN A 3 -25.92 -26.33 -33.33
C GLN A 3 -25.13 -25.52 -32.28
N ASN A 4 -25.71 -25.27 -31.10
CA ASN A 4 -25.06 -24.49 -30.03
C ASN A 4 -23.81 -25.14 -29.40
N LYS A 5 -23.63 -26.47 -29.51
CA LYS A 5 -22.44 -27.15 -28.96
C LYS A 5 -21.22 -27.10 -29.88
N ARG A 6 -21.41 -27.00 -31.21
CA ARG A 6 -20.29 -26.91 -32.17
C ARG A 6 -19.63 -25.53 -32.16
N ILE A 7 -20.43 -24.46 -32.05
CA ILE A 7 -19.92 -23.08 -31.98
C ILE A 7 -19.06 -22.88 -30.71
N LYS A 8 -19.51 -23.40 -29.55
CA LYS A 8 -18.74 -23.35 -28.28
C LYS A 8 -17.42 -24.12 -28.33
N LYS A 9 -17.30 -25.19 -29.12
CA LYS A 9 -16.05 -25.97 -29.23
C LYS A 9 -14.96 -25.26 -30.02
N VAL A 10 -15.31 -24.45 -31.02
CA VAL A 10 -14.33 -23.68 -31.82
C VAL A 10 -13.76 -22.49 -31.02
N GLN A 11 -14.55 -21.98 -30.06
CA GLN A 11 -14.16 -20.83 -29.22
C GLN A 11 -13.31 -21.22 -28.01
N ASN A 12 -13.25 -22.51 -27.62
CA ASN A 12 -12.34 -23.02 -26.59
C ASN A 12 -10.92 -23.25 -27.15
N LYS A 13 -10.35 -22.25 -27.82
CA LYS A 13 -8.89 -22.22 -27.95
C LYS A 13 -8.36 -22.01 -26.54
N LYS A 14 -7.65 -23.01 -26.01
CA LYS A 14 -6.99 -22.95 -24.70
C LYS A 14 -6.17 -21.66 -24.66
N ILE A 15 -6.67 -20.63 -23.97
CA ILE A 15 -5.95 -19.37 -23.82
C ILE A 15 -4.71 -19.74 -23.02
N ARG A 16 -3.54 -19.62 -23.66
CA ARG A 16 -2.26 -19.82 -22.99
C ARG A 16 -2.18 -18.84 -21.83
N SER A 17 -1.61 -19.28 -20.73
CA SER A 17 -1.36 -18.38 -19.61
C SER A 17 -0.54 -17.18 -20.09
N MET A 18 -0.72 -16.03 -19.43
CA MET A 18 0.04 -14.83 -19.74
C MET A 18 1.56 -15.12 -19.77
N ARG A 19 2.03 -16.00 -18.89
CA ARG A 19 3.44 -16.42 -18.82
C ARG A 19 3.90 -17.15 -20.09
N GLU A 20 3.12 -18.10 -20.59
CA GLU A 20 3.42 -18.83 -21.82
C GLU A 20 3.39 -17.92 -23.06
N ILE A 21 2.49 -16.93 -23.10
CA ILE A 21 2.44 -15.93 -24.18
C ILE A 21 3.71 -15.08 -24.13
N GLN A 22 4.07 -14.58 -22.95
CA GLN A 22 5.26 -13.77 -22.75
C GLN A 22 6.55 -14.55 -23.06
N ASP A 23 6.61 -15.85 -22.77
CA ASP A 23 7.79 -16.65 -23.07
C ASP A 23 7.95 -16.95 -24.56
N PHE A 24 6.86 -16.88 -25.35
CA PHE A 24 6.96 -16.97 -26.80
C PHE A 24 7.43 -15.65 -27.45
N VAL A 25 7.02 -14.51 -26.88
CA VAL A 25 7.28 -13.18 -27.47
C VAL A 25 8.61 -12.57 -27.00
N LEU A 26 9.01 -12.80 -25.75
CA LEU A 26 10.17 -12.12 -25.16
C LEU A 26 11.49 -12.81 -25.47
N THR A 27 12.53 -11.99 -25.65
CA THR A 27 13.91 -12.47 -25.81
C THR A 27 14.47 -13.00 -24.49
N SER A 28 15.55 -13.78 -24.53
CA SER A 28 16.18 -14.32 -23.31
C SER A 28 16.59 -13.24 -22.30
N LYS A 29 17.03 -12.07 -22.79
CA LYS A 29 17.39 -10.92 -21.94
C LYS A 29 16.17 -10.32 -21.24
N ASP A 30 15.04 -10.22 -21.92
CA ASP A 30 13.81 -9.65 -21.36
C ASP A 30 13.14 -10.61 -20.38
N LYS A 31 13.18 -11.92 -20.65
CA LYS A 31 12.83 -12.97 -19.68
C LYS A 31 13.68 -12.86 -18.42
N GLN A 32 15.00 -12.69 -18.57
CA GLN A 32 15.90 -12.53 -17.44
C GLN A 32 15.58 -11.26 -16.62
N LYS A 33 15.23 -10.14 -17.26
CA LYS A 33 14.80 -8.91 -16.56
C LYS A 33 13.50 -9.12 -15.78
N ARG A 34 12.50 -9.80 -16.38
CA ARG A 34 11.23 -10.17 -15.72
C ARG A 34 11.48 -11.03 -14.49
N ASP A 35 12.28 -12.08 -14.66
CA ASP A 35 12.54 -13.07 -13.61
C ASP A 35 13.46 -12.53 -12.50
N ARG A 36 14.29 -11.52 -12.79
CA ARG A 36 15.06 -10.79 -11.76
C ARG A 36 14.16 -10.10 -10.75
N GLY A 37 13.00 -9.58 -11.17
CA GLY A 37 12.01 -8.99 -10.25
C GLY A 37 11.47 -10.03 -9.26
N ALA A 38 11.11 -11.23 -9.76
CA ALA A 38 10.64 -12.34 -8.94
C ALA A 38 11.74 -12.96 -8.05
N ARG A 39 13.02 -12.88 -8.45
CA ARG A 39 14.15 -13.31 -7.62
C ARG A 39 14.51 -12.31 -6.53
N LYS A 40 14.30 -11.00 -6.77
CA LYS A 40 14.47 -9.96 -5.74
C LYS A 40 13.47 -10.08 -4.60
N SER A 41 12.24 -10.55 -4.88
CA SER A 41 11.25 -10.83 -3.81
C SER A 41 11.52 -12.13 -3.06
N LYS A 42 12.17 -13.12 -3.69
CA LYS A 42 12.49 -14.40 -3.02
C LYS A 42 13.72 -14.35 -2.09
N GLY A 43 14.61 -13.38 -2.29
CA GLY A 43 15.86 -13.20 -1.52
C GLY A 43 15.74 -12.24 -0.33
N LYS A 44 14.69 -11.41 -0.29
CA LYS A 44 14.24 -10.79 0.94
C LYS A 44 13.21 -11.75 1.49
N GLY A 45 13.46 -12.34 2.66
CA GLY A 45 12.46 -13.20 3.28
C GLY A 45 11.12 -12.47 3.29
N ASP A 46 10.15 -12.99 2.53
CA ASP A 46 8.74 -12.66 2.73
C ASP A 46 8.48 -13.07 4.18
N SER A 47 8.56 -12.11 5.10
CA SER A 47 7.76 -12.22 6.31
C SER A 47 6.34 -12.35 5.79
N ARG A 48 5.80 -13.57 5.89
CA ARG A 48 4.39 -13.88 5.66
C ARG A 48 3.57 -12.93 6.54
N ILE A 49 3.18 -11.78 5.98
CA ILE A 49 2.32 -10.80 6.65
C ILE A 49 0.84 -11.13 6.40
N ASP A 50 0.54 -12.13 5.56
CA ASP A 50 -0.80 -12.28 4.99
C ASP A 50 -1.71 -13.33 5.66
N ASP A 51 -1.38 -13.84 6.86
CA ASP A 51 -2.26 -14.79 7.57
C ASP A 51 -2.47 -14.49 9.08
N SER A 52 -2.12 -13.29 9.57
CA SER A 52 -2.33 -12.94 11.00
C SER A 52 -2.51 -11.43 11.23
N ILE A 53 -3.43 -10.81 10.49
CA ILE A 53 -3.76 -9.38 10.66
C ILE A 53 -4.61 -9.13 11.93
N ALA A 54 -5.02 -10.18 12.64
CA ALA A 54 -5.99 -10.04 13.73
C ALA A 54 -5.41 -9.60 15.10
N ASN A 55 -4.10 -9.73 15.38
CA ASN A 55 -3.54 -9.41 16.72
C ASN A 55 -2.07 -8.98 16.72
N LEU A 56 -1.58 -8.29 15.68
CA LEU A 56 -0.24 -7.70 15.75
C LEU A 56 -0.29 -6.45 16.63
N SER A 57 0.19 -6.55 17.87
CA SER A 57 0.58 -5.37 18.64
C SER A 57 1.55 -4.57 17.79
N LEU A 58 1.18 -3.33 17.45
CA LEU A 58 2.11 -2.40 16.83
C LEU A 58 3.33 -2.27 17.76
N PRO A 59 4.55 -2.41 17.26
CA PRO A 59 5.72 -2.17 18.09
C PRO A 59 5.71 -0.70 18.53
N ASP A 60 6.17 -0.42 19.76
CA ASP A 60 6.18 0.93 20.32
C ASP A 60 6.92 1.93 19.43
N SER A 61 7.90 1.45 18.65
CA SER A 61 8.60 2.25 17.63
C SER A 61 7.65 2.79 16.57
N ASP A 62 6.68 1.99 16.11
CA ASP A 62 5.75 2.39 15.05
C ASP A 62 4.70 3.37 15.60
N ILE A 63 4.25 3.15 16.83
CA ILE A 63 3.39 4.11 17.55
C ILE A 63 4.12 5.44 17.76
N SER A 64 5.37 5.39 18.20
CA SER A 64 6.22 6.58 18.39
C SER A 64 6.49 7.31 17.07
N ASN A 65 6.79 6.58 16.01
CA ASN A 65 7.00 7.14 14.68
C ASN A 65 5.73 7.82 14.15
N ARG A 66 4.56 7.18 14.29
CA ARG A 66 3.28 7.77 13.93
C ARG A 66 3.02 9.06 14.70
N ARG A 67 3.21 9.05 16.03
CA ARG A 67 3.05 10.26 16.87
C ARG A 67 3.96 11.40 16.43
N LYS A 68 5.22 11.12 16.06
CA LYS A 68 6.15 12.14 15.55
C LYS A 68 5.68 12.75 14.23
N VAL A 69 5.13 11.95 13.33
CA VAL A 69 4.60 12.44 12.04
C VAL A 69 3.39 13.36 12.29
N ILE A 70 2.42 12.91 13.09
CA ILE A 70 1.22 13.69 13.43
C ILE A 70 1.61 15.00 14.13
N LEU A 71 2.53 14.98 15.09
CA LEU A 71 3.00 16.19 15.77
C LEU A 71 3.60 17.21 14.79
N LYS A 72 4.39 16.73 13.82
CA LYS A 72 5.00 17.59 12.80
C LYS A 72 3.94 18.23 11.91
N GLU A 73 2.88 17.51 11.60
CA GLU A 73 1.76 17.99 10.80
C GLU A 73 0.91 18.99 11.57
N ALA A 74 0.52 18.67 12.81
CA ALA A 74 -0.21 19.57 13.71
C ALA A 74 0.50 20.92 13.88
N LYS A 75 1.83 20.91 14.10
CA LYS A 75 2.64 22.14 14.17
C LYS A 75 2.58 22.96 12.88
N LYS A 76 2.71 22.32 11.72
CA LYS A 76 2.62 23.01 10.43
C LYS A 76 1.24 23.63 10.21
N THR A 77 0.19 22.87 10.51
CA THR A 77 -1.19 23.34 10.40
C THR A 77 -1.44 24.53 11.31
N TRP A 78 -0.91 24.50 12.53
CA TRP A 78 -1.00 25.63 13.45
C TRP A 78 -0.29 26.89 12.93
N GLU A 79 0.91 26.76 12.35
CA GLU A 79 1.60 27.90 11.72
C GLU A 79 0.80 28.51 10.56
N VAL A 80 0.11 27.68 9.77
CA VAL A 80 -0.80 28.17 8.73
C VAL A 80 -1.99 28.90 9.37
N GLY A 81 -2.58 28.36 10.44
CA GLY A 81 -3.64 29.00 11.20
C GLY A 81 -3.25 30.40 11.70
N LYS A 82 -2.05 30.54 12.28
CA LYS A 82 -1.54 31.85 12.72
C LYS A 82 -1.44 32.86 11.58
N ARG A 83 -0.97 32.43 10.40
CA ARG A 83 -0.92 33.29 9.20
C ARG A 83 -2.30 33.71 8.71
N LEU A 84 -3.32 32.90 8.96
CA LEU A 84 -4.71 33.19 8.63
C LEU A 84 -5.40 34.06 9.70
N GLY A 85 -4.69 34.45 10.76
CA GLY A 85 -5.21 35.30 11.83
C GLY A 85 -5.93 34.52 12.94
N PHE A 86 -5.82 33.19 12.97
CA PHE A 86 -6.28 32.42 14.11
C PHE A 86 -5.33 32.62 15.29
N SER A 87 -5.91 32.90 16.45
CA SER A 87 -5.22 32.98 17.73
C SER A 87 -5.92 32.07 18.72
N VAL A 88 -5.17 31.46 19.63
CA VAL A 88 -5.75 30.74 20.76
C VAL A 88 -5.68 31.59 22.02
N GLN A 89 -6.74 31.56 22.82
CA GLN A 89 -6.69 32.06 24.18
C GLN A 89 -6.21 30.93 25.09
N GLY A 90 -4.94 30.93 25.45
CA GLY A 90 -4.33 29.89 26.29
C GLY A 90 -3.03 29.34 25.71
N ASP A 91 -2.66 28.14 26.14
CA ASP A 91 -1.43 27.48 25.71
C ASP A 91 -1.56 26.93 24.28
N GLU A 92 -0.62 27.29 23.40
CA GLU A 92 -0.53 26.75 22.05
C GLU A 92 -0.29 25.23 22.05
N GLU A 93 0.38 24.71 23.08
CA GLU A 93 0.65 23.27 23.20
C GLU A 93 -0.65 22.46 23.34
N MET A 94 -1.66 23.01 24.03
CA MET A 94 -2.98 22.39 24.12
C MET A 94 -3.67 22.28 22.75
N VAL A 95 -3.51 23.27 21.88
CA VAL A 95 -4.09 23.23 20.52
C VAL A 95 -3.42 22.13 19.70
N ILE A 96 -2.10 22.05 19.78
CA ILE A 96 -1.32 21.02 19.07
C ILE A 96 -1.69 19.63 19.59
N GLU A 97 -1.83 19.46 20.91
CA GLU A 97 -2.28 18.18 21.50
C GLU A 97 -3.69 17.80 21.05
N GLU A 98 -4.63 18.74 21.03
CA GLU A 98 -6.00 18.46 20.59
C GLU A 98 -6.04 18.07 19.11
N LEU A 99 -5.28 18.77 18.26
CA LEU A 99 -5.09 18.39 16.86
C LEU A 99 -4.56 16.95 16.72
N MET A 100 -3.57 16.57 17.54
CA MET A 100 -3.06 15.19 17.56
C MET A 100 -4.10 14.17 18.04
N ARG A 101 -4.96 14.51 19.01
CA ARG A 101 -6.03 13.61 19.50
C ARG A 101 -7.10 13.38 18.45
N VAL A 102 -7.51 14.42 17.72
CA VAL A 102 -8.54 14.33 16.69
C VAL A 102 -8.10 13.41 15.55
N GLU A 103 -6.84 13.51 15.09
CA GLU A 103 -6.30 12.59 14.06
C GLU A 103 -6.13 11.13 14.55
N GLY A 104 -5.98 10.92 15.86
CA GLY A 104 -5.83 9.58 16.43
C GLY A 104 -7.10 8.72 16.43
N LYS A 105 -8.28 9.31 16.17
CA LYS A 105 -9.61 8.66 16.28
C LYS A 105 -10.20 8.16 14.94
N GLN A 106 -9.44 8.19 13.85
CA GLN A 106 -9.84 7.64 12.55
C GLN A 106 -9.61 6.13 12.43
#